data_AF-A0A814FJZ4-F1
#
_entry.id   AF-A0A814FJZ4-F1
#
_cell.length_a   1.000
_cell.length_b   1.000
_cell.length_c   1.000
_cell.angle_alpha   90.00
_cell.angle_beta   90.00
_cell.angle_gamma   90.00
#
_symmetry.space_group_name_H-M   'P 1'
#
loop_
_entity.id
_entity.type
_entity.pdbx_description
1 polymer ?
#
loop_
_entity_poly.entity_id
_entity_poly.type
_entity_poly.pdbx_seq_one_letter_code
_entity_poly.pdbx_strand_id
1 'polypeptide(L)'
;MPILKKLAVILLNIPSSSAYIERFYSICGLVYVWLYVDGTFQVAPLLYKQVVTVNVIYRGKNLPLVYSLLPNKQEVTYTRFFKMLVNNEINPMKSPARFIVDFELAIINCLEKLYDSEVCGCYFHYTQSMWRNVSKKGLIHVFNEDPLVRLAYRRIKSLPFLKVKVLVIIQT
;
A
#
# COMPACT_ATOMS: atom_id res chain seq x y z
N MET A 1 9.43 -23.32 -21.85
CA MET A 1 8.62 -23.80 -20.70
C MET A 1 7.70 -22.68 -20.18
N PRO A 2 6.42 -22.60 -20.62
CA PRO A 2 5.56 -21.44 -20.38
C PRO A 2 4.50 -21.62 -19.27
N ILE A 3 4.83 -22.29 -18.15
CA ILE A 3 3.85 -22.60 -17.08
C ILE A 3 3.83 -21.58 -15.92
N LEU A 4 4.75 -20.60 -15.88
CA LEU A 4 4.72 -19.53 -14.86
C LEU A 4 3.89 -18.28 -15.27
N LYS A 5 3.08 -18.36 -16.33
CA LYS A 5 2.21 -17.25 -16.82
C LYS A 5 0.89 -17.06 -16.06
N LYS A 6 0.63 -17.80 -14.98
CA LYS A 6 -0.56 -17.60 -14.11
C LYS A 6 -0.18 -17.06 -12.73
N LEU A 7 0.50 -15.93 -12.69
CA LEU A 7 0.22 -14.97 -11.62
C LEU A 7 -1.04 -14.26 -12.08
N ALA A 8 -2.15 -14.54 -11.42
CA ALA A 8 -3.41 -13.85 -11.66
C ALA A 8 -3.21 -12.38 -11.28
N VAL A 9 -2.66 -11.59 -12.21
CA VAL A 9 -3.00 -10.18 -12.31
C VAL A 9 -4.48 -10.22 -12.68
N ILE A 10 -5.32 -10.29 -11.64
CA ILE A 10 -6.74 -10.05 -11.84
C ILE A 10 -6.80 -8.53 -12.02
N LEU A 11 -6.50 -8.08 -13.25
CA LEU A 11 -7.29 -7.01 -13.85
C LEU A 11 -8.69 -7.62 -13.87
N LEU A 12 -9.42 -7.50 -12.74
CA LEU A 12 -10.80 -7.97 -12.63
C LEU A 12 -11.44 -7.48 -13.90
N ASN A 13 -12.04 -8.39 -14.68
CA ASN A 13 -12.97 -8.11 -15.76
C ASN A 13 -13.56 -6.73 -15.50
N ILE A 14 -12.94 -5.70 -16.10
CA ILE A 14 -13.30 -4.33 -15.77
C ILE A 14 -14.74 -4.30 -16.21
N PRO A 15 -15.72 -4.03 -15.33
CA PRO A 15 -17.10 -4.05 -15.75
C PRO A 15 -17.17 -3.17 -16.98
N SER A 16 -17.60 -3.74 -18.10
CA SER A 16 -17.68 -3.10 -19.41
C SER A 16 -18.63 -1.90 -19.43
N SER A 17 -19.09 -1.44 -18.25
CA SER A 17 -19.62 -0.11 -18.07
C SER A 17 -18.57 0.92 -18.52
N SER A 18 -18.94 1.72 -19.51
CA SER A 18 -18.13 2.83 -20.03
C SER A 18 -17.59 3.71 -18.92
N ALA A 19 -18.34 3.89 -17.83
CA ALA A 19 -17.97 4.74 -16.70
C ALA A 19 -16.70 4.30 -15.94
N TYR A 20 -16.39 3.00 -15.84
CA TYR A 20 -15.15 2.55 -15.17
C TYR A 20 -13.94 2.72 -16.08
N ILE A 21 -14.11 2.39 -17.36
CA ILE A 21 -13.09 2.53 -18.40
C ILE A 21 -12.73 4.01 -18.58
N GLU A 22 -13.72 4.90 -18.67
CA GLU A 22 -13.52 6.35 -18.72
C GLU A 22 -12.80 6.89 -17.48
N ARG A 23 -13.14 6.40 -16.27
CA ARG A 23 -12.42 6.77 -15.05
C ARG A 23 -10.97 6.28 -15.09
N PHE A 24 -10.72 5.05 -15.52
CA PHE A 24 -9.38 4.51 -15.67
C PHE A 24 -8.55 5.34 -16.66
N TYR A 25 -9.07 5.65 -17.85
CA TYR A 25 -8.37 6.50 -18.82
C TYR A 25 -8.20 7.94 -18.34
N SER A 26 -9.20 8.50 -17.63
CA SER A 26 -9.07 9.81 -16.98
C SER A 26 -7.94 9.82 -15.94
N ILE A 27 -7.77 8.73 -15.18
CA ILE A 27 -6.67 8.56 -14.22
C ILE A 27 -5.33 8.36 -14.93
N CYS A 28 -5.31 7.60 -16.03
CA CYS A 28 -4.12 7.40 -16.86
C CYS A 28 -3.60 8.70 -17.51
N GLY A 29 -4.45 9.73 -17.65
CA GLY A 29 -4.05 11.06 -18.10
C GLY A 29 -3.60 12.01 -16.99
N LEU A 30 -3.65 11.60 -15.72
CA LEU A 30 -3.22 12.44 -14.60
C LEU A 30 -1.69 12.40 -14.48
N VAL A 31 -1.09 13.59 -14.47
CA VAL A 31 0.36 13.78 -14.29
C VAL A 31 0.80 13.50 -12.84
N TYR A 32 -0.14 13.46 -11.88
CA TYR A 32 0.16 13.25 -10.46
C TYR A 32 -0.83 12.26 -9.83
N VAL A 33 -0.48 10.97 -9.83
CA VAL A 33 -1.28 9.91 -9.20
C VAL A 33 -0.65 9.45 -7.89
N TRP A 34 -1.47 9.31 -6.85
CA TRP A 34 -1.09 8.69 -5.59
C TRP A 34 -1.59 7.25 -5.57
N LEU A 35 -0.68 6.31 -5.36
CA LEU A 35 -0.98 4.89 -5.32
C LEU A 35 -0.98 4.38 -3.88
N TYR A 36 -2.04 3.69 -3.52
CA TYR A 36 -2.22 3.07 -2.21
C TYR A 36 -2.02 1.57 -2.36
N VAL A 37 -1.00 1.02 -1.70
CA VAL A 37 -0.70 -0.42 -1.76
C VAL A 37 -1.04 -1.05 -0.42
N ASP A 38 -1.94 -2.04 -0.45
CA ASP A 38 -2.43 -2.71 0.74
C ASP A 38 -2.36 -4.24 0.58
N GLY A 39 -2.06 -4.93 1.68
CA GLY A 39 -1.97 -6.39 1.74
C GLY A 39 -3.06 -6.96 2.64
N THR A 40 -3.98 -7.76 2.08
CA THR A 40 -5.00 -8.47 2.85
C THR A 40 -4.69 -9.97 2.96
N PHE A 41 -4.82 -10.50 4.18
CA PHE A 41 -4.40 -11.87 4.53
C PHE A 41 -5.57 -12.85 4.65
N GLN A 42 -6.72 -12.38 5.13
CA GLN A 42 -7.87 -13.25 5.45
C GLN A 42 -8.48 -13.92 4.21
N VAL A 43 -8.26 -13.35 3.03
CA VAL A 43 -8.78 -13.83 1.75
C VAL A 43 -7.72 -14.50 0.89
N ALA A 44 -6.49 -14.63 1.39
CA ALA A 44 -5.41 -15.26 0.64
C ALA A 44 -5.62 -16.79 0.58
N PRO A 45 -5.60 -17.41 -0.62
CA PRO A 45 -5.65 -18.87 -0.73
C PRO A 45 -4.43 -19.52 -0.07
N LEU A 46 -4.56 -20.79 0.33
CA LEU A 46 -3.56 -21.53 1.14
C LEU A 46 -2.10 -21.43 0.63
N LEU A 47 -1.91 -21.35 -0.68
CA LEU A 47 -0.58 -21.29 -1.32
C LEU A 47 0.05 -19.88 -1.35
N TYR A 48 -0.67 -18.85 -0.91
CA TYR A 48 -0.24 -17.47 -0.95
C TYR A 48 -0.26 -16.85 0.43
N LYS A 49 0.70 -15.98 0.71
CA LYS A 49 0.79 -15.31 2.00
C LYS A 49 -0.19 -14.16 2.11
N GLN A 50 -0.50 -13.48 1.01
CA GLN A 50 -1.35 -12.30 0.98
C GLN A 50 -1.92 -12.05 -0.41
N VAL A 51 -3.04 -11.34 -0.47
CA VAL A 51 -3.52 -10.64 -1.65
C VAL A 51 -3.07 -9.18 -1.54
N VAL A 52 -2.26 -8.72 -2.49
CA VAL A 52 -1.89 -7.31 -2.60
C VAL A 52 -2.85 -6.61 -3.53
N THR A 53 -3.28 -5.41 -3.13
CA THR A 53 -4.07 -4.50 -3.93
C THR A 53 -3.28 -3.21 -4.19
N VAL A 54 -3.39 -2.68 -5.40
CA VAL A 54 -2.91 -1.33 -5.71
C VAL A 54 -4.13 -0.50 -6.09
N ASN A 55 -4.32 0.62 -5.41
CA ASN A 55 -5.52 1.42 -5.49
C ASN A 55 -5.19 2.90 -5.74
N VAL A 56 -6.17 3.66 -6.17
CA VAL A 56 -6.12 5.11 -6.31
C VAL A 56 -7.38 5.74 -5.71
N ILE A 57 -7.24 6.91 -5.10
CA ILE A 57 -8.41 7.70 -4.69
C ILE A 57 -8.79 8.61 -5.85
N TYR A 58 -9.98 8.39 -6.41
CA TYR A 58 -10.52 9.22 -7.48
C TYR A 58 -11.92 9.72 -7.10
N ARG A 59 -12.10 11.04 -7.09
CA ARG A 59 -13.35 11.72 -6.68
C ARG A 59 -13.87 11.21 -5.32
N GLY A 60 -12.95 11.09 -4.34
CA GLY A 60 -13.26 10.64 -2.98
C GLY A 60 -13.55 9.14 -2.84
N LYS A 61 -13.42 8.35 -3.91
CA LYS A 61 -13.65 6.90 -3.87
C LYS A 61 -12.33 6.15 -4.02
N ASN A 62 -12.15 5.11 -3.22
CA ASN A 62 -11.04 4.18 -3.37
C ASN A 62 -11.35 3.23 -4.54
N LEU A 63 -10.51 3.26 -5.58
CA LEU A 63 -10.66 2.44 -6.78
C LEU A 63 -9.47 1.46 -6.88
N PRO A 64 -9.72 0.15 -6.83
CA PRO A 64 -8.68 -0.84 -7.02
C PRO A 64 -8.27 -0.93 -8.50
N LEU A 65 -6.98 -0.80 -8.76
CA LEU A 65 -6.40 -0.92 -10.09
C LEU A 65 -5.86 -2.34 -10.34
N VAL A 66 -5.30 -2.96 -9.31
CA VAL A 66 -4.62 -4.25 -9.40
C VAL A 66 -4.95 -5.10 -8.18
N TYR A 67 -5.21 -6.39 -8.42
CA TYR A 67 -5.18 -7.44 -7.41
C TYR A 67 -4.13 -8.48 -7.80
N SER A 68 -3.32 -8.92 -6.84
CA SER A 68 -2.28 -9.93 -7.06
C SER A 68 -2.07 -10.82 -5.85
N LEU A 69 -1.86 -12.11 -6.10
CA LEU A 69 -1.55 -13.09 -5.07
C LEU A 69 -0.03 -13.18 -4.90
N LEU A 70 0.48 -12.85 -3.71
CA LEU A 70 1.91 -12.90 -3.43
C LEU A 70 2.24 -14.11 -2.53
N PRO A 71 3.25 -14.92 -2.89
CA PRO A 71 3.62 -16.11 -2.12
C PRO A 71 4.29 -15.77 -0.79
N ASN A 72 4.90 -14.58 -0.67
CA ASN A 72 5.57 -14.11 0.54
C ASN A 72 5.63 -12.58 0.56
N LYS A 73 6.26 -12.03 1.61
CA LYS A 73 6.41 -10.58 1.86
C LYS A 73 7.87 -10.11 1.67
N GLN A 74 8.60 -10.73 0.74
CA GLN A 74 10.02 -10.42 0.51
C GLN A 74 10.19 -9.33 -0.54
N GLU A 75 11.25 -8.53 -0.42
CA GLU A 75 11.57 -7.44 -1.34
C GLU A 75 11.68 -7.92 -2.80
N VAL A 76 12.29 -9.10 -3.02
CA VAL A 76 12.40 -9.72 -4.35
C VAL A 76 11.03 -10.02 -4.98
N THR A 77 10.06 -10.44 -4.17
CA THR A 77 8.70 -10.74 -4.62
C THR A 77 7.96 -9.46 -5.00
N TYR A 78 8.06 -8.41 -4.17
CA TYR A 78 7.52 -7.08 -4.51
C TYR A 78 8.19 -6.51 -5.75
N THR A 79 9.51 -6.66 -5.88
CA THR A 79 10.27 -6.16 -7.03
C THR A 79 9.78 -6.80 -8.31
N ARG A 80 9.59 -8.13 -8.31
CA ARG A 80 9.03 -8.86 -9.45
C ARG A 80 7.61 -8.40 -9.76
N PHE A 81 6.78 -8.22 -8.74
CA PHE A 81 5.40 -7.76 -8.88
C PHE A 81 5.33 -6.39 -9.56
N PHE A 82 6.04 -5.37 -9.04
CA PHE A 82 6.00 -4.03 -9.62
C PHE A 82 6.63 -3.96 -11.01
N LYS A 83 7.74 -4.66 -11.26
CA LYS A 83 8.30 -4.77 -12.62
C LYS A 83 7.30 -5.36 -13.62
N MET A 84 6.53 -6.38 -13.21
CA MET A 84 5.47 -6.92 -14.05
C MET A 84 4.39 -5.87 -14.35
N LEU A 85 3.97 -5.06 -13.37
CA LEU A 85 2.94 -4.03 -13.62
C LEU A 85 3.40 -2.97 -14.63
N VAL A 86 4.67 -2.53 -14.52
CA VAL A 86 5.26 -1.58 -15.46
C VAL A 86 5.34 -2.17 -16.88
N ASN A 87 5.81 -3.43 -16.99
CA ASN A 87 5.96 -4.11 -18.28
C ASN A 87 4.62 -4.44 -18.97
N ASN A 88 3.51 -4.51 -18.24
CA ASN A 88 2.16 -4.71 -18.79
C ASN A 88 1.43 -3.37 -19.05
N GLU A 89 2.17 -2.26 -19.10
CA GLU A 89 1.66 -0.94 -19.47
C GLU A 89 0.49 -0.41 -18.61
N ILE A 90 0.44 -0.77 -17.33
CA ILE A 90 -0.52 -0.18 -16.40
C ILE A 90 -0.08 1.27 -16.14
N ASN A 91 -0.60 2.21 -16.92
CA ASN A 91 -0.06 3.57 -17.04
C ASN A 91 0.17 4.30 -15.69
N PRO A 92 -0.74 4.22 -14.69
CA PRO A 92 -0.51 4.85 -13.38
C PRO A 92 0.71 4.31 -12.63
N MET A 93 1.23 3.13 -13.01
CA MET A 93 2.42 2.51 -12.42
C MET A 93 3.73 3.00 -13.04
N LYS A 94 3.73 3.72 -14.18
CA LYS A 94 4.99 4.12 -14.84
C LYS A 94 5.74 5.21 -14.07
N SER A 95 5.03 6.27 -13.68
CA SER A 95 5.57 7.39 -12.90
C SER A 95 4.52 7.92 -11.93
N PRO A 96 4.17 7.17 -10.87
CA PRO A 96 3.32 7.69 -9.82
C PRO A 96 4.04 8.82 -9.07
N ALA A 97 3.28 9.80 -8.58
CA ALA A 97 3.88 10.89 -7.78
C ALA A 97 4.26 10.40 -6.38
N ARG A 98 3.42 9.52 -5.81
CA ARG A 98 3.58 9.02 -4.44
C ARG A 98 3.01 7.63 -4.27
N PHE A 99 3.67 6.83 -3.45
CA PHE A 99 3.16 5.60 -2.89
C PHE A 99 2.80 5.79 -1.41
N ILE A 100 1.61 5.33 -1.03
CA ILE A 100 1.18 5.18 0.35
C ILE A 100 1.13 3.69 0.65
N VAL A 101 2.01 3.23 1.54
CA VAL A 101 2.18 1.81 1.86
C VAL A 101 2.23 1.57 3.36
N ASP A 102 2.06 0.32 3.77
CA ASP A 102 2.32 -0.08 5.14
C ASP A 102 3.80 0.07 5.50
N PHE A 103 4.07 0.17 6.81
CA PHE A 103 5.42 0.29 7.37
C PHE A 103 6.19 -1.04 7.32
N GLU A 104 6.32 -1.59 6.12
CA GLU A 104 7.03 -2.82 5.83
C GLU A 104 8.26 -2.54 4.96
N LEU A 105 9.44 -2.85 5.50
CA LEU A 105 10.71 -2.56 4.83
C LEU A 105 10.81 -3.18 3.43
N ALA A 106 10.30 -4.39 3.25
CA ALA A 106 10.38 -5.10 1.98
C ALA A 106 9.70 -4.36 0.82
N ILE A 107 8.52 -3.78 1.04
CA ILE A 107 7.82 -2.99 0.01
C ILE A 107 8.41 -1.59 -0.13
N ILE A 108 8.80 -0.96 0.98
CA ILE A 108 9.45 0.36 0.97
C ILE A 108 10.74 0.31 0.14
N ASN A 109 11.66 -0.59 0.47
CA ASN A 109 12.93 -0.74 -0.24
C ASN A 109 12.72 -1.04 -1.73
N CYS A 110 11.77 -1.93 -2.03
CA CYS A 110 11.39 -2.26 -3.40
C CYS A 110 10.98 -1.00 -4.18
N LEU A 111 10.10 -0.17 -3.60
CA LEU A 111 9.58 1.01 -4.27
C LEU A 111 10.65 2.09 -4.43
N GLU A 112 11.44 2.37 -3.40
CA GLU A 112 12.55 3.34 -3.45
C GLU A 112 13.63 2.93 -4.47
N LYS A 113 13.82 1.63 -4.70
CA LYS A 113 14.75 1.12 -5.72
C LYS A 113 14.21 1.19 -7.15
N LEU A 114 12.90 1.07 -7.33
CA LEU A 114 12.28 0.97 -8.66
C LEU A 114 11.76 2.29 -9.20
N TYR A 115 11.45 3.25 -8.33
CA TYR A 115 10.76 4.48 -8.70
C TYR A 115 11.44 5.70 -8.09
N ASP A 116 11.43 6.82 -8.82
CA ASP A 116 11.78 8.15 -8.31
C ASP A 116 10.57 8.84 -7.63
N SER A 117 9.67 8.03 -7.06
CA SER A 117 8.43 8.47 -6.43
C SER A 117 8.63 8.66 -4.93
N GLU A 118 7.81 9.52 -4.31
CA GLU A 118 7.81 9.63 -2.86
C GLU A 118 7.15 8.40 -2.22
N VAL A 119 7.78 7.79 -1.21
CA VAL A 119 7.20 6.70 -0.42
C VAL A 119 6.82 7.22 0.96
N CYS A 120 5.53 7.12 1.29
CA CYS A 120 4.93 7.56 2.54
C CYS A 120 4.25 6.39 3.26
N GLY A 121 4.15 6.49 4.58
CA GLY A 121 3.44 5.52 5.39
C GLY A 121 1.92 5.68 5.33
N CYS A 122 1.19 4.58 5.45
CA CYS A 122 -0.26 4.59 5.56
C CYS A 122 -0.70 5.04 6.96
N TYR A 123 -1.32 6.23 7.06
CA TYR A 123 -1.85 6.75 8.32
C TYR A 123 -2.89 5.82 8.97
N PHE A 124 -3.77 5.23 8.16
CA PHE A 124 -4.83 4.36 8.65
C PHE A 124 -4.27 3.12 9.35
N HIS A 125 -3.41 2.34 8.67
CA HIS A 125 -2.82 1.15 9.26
C HIS A 125 -1.86 1.48 10.41
N TYR A 126 -1.13 2.59 10.32
CA TYR A 126 -0.27 3.07 11.39
C TYR A 126 -1.04 3.36 12.68
N THR A 127 -2.10 4.16 12.59
CA THR A 127 -2.88 4.55 13.77
C THR A 127 -3.63 3.38 14.39
N GLN A 128 -4.12 2.44 13.58
CA GLN A 128 -4.66 1.18 14.09
C GLN A 128 -3.59 0.36 14.83
N SER A 129 -2.40 0.22 14.24
CA SER A 129 -1.30 -0.51 14.87
C SER A 129 -0.87 0.12 16.19
N MET A 130 -0.77 1.45 16.23
CA MET A 130 -0.52 2.20 17.45
C MET A 130 -1.57 1.90 18.53
N TRP A 131 -2.86 1.97 18.19
CA TRP A 131 -3.93 1.74 19.17
C TRP A 131 -3.95 0.30 19.69
N ARG A 132 -3.73 -0.68 18.81
CA ARG A 132 -3.57 -2.08 19.22
C ARG A 132 -2.40 -2.25 20.20
N ASN A 133 -1.28 -1.55 19.97
CA ASN A 133 -0.14 -1.59 20.89
C ASN A 133 -0.43 -0.94 22.24
N VAL A 134 -1.11 0.21 22.26
CA VAL A 134 -1.58 0.85 23.51
C VAL A 134 -2.44 -0.14 24.31
N SER A 135 -3.36 -0.81 23.64
CA SER A 135 -4.26 -1.78 24.25
C SER A 135 -3.51 -3.02 24.76
N LYS A 136 -2.67 -3.62 23.92
CA LYS A 136 -1.90 -4.84 24.25
C LYS A 136 -0.93 -4.63 25.42
N LYS A 137 -0.40 -3.42 25.58
CA LYS A 137 0.50 -3.07 26.69
C LYS A 137 -0.22 -2.63 27.97
N GLY A 138 -1.56 -2.66 28.01
CA GLY A 138 -2.33 -2.23 29.18
C GLY A 138 -2.30 -0.72 29.46
N LEU A 139 -1.91 0.08 28.46
CA LEU A 139 -1.70 1.53 28.61
C LEU A 139 -2.98 2.36 28.42
N ILE A 140 -4.14 1.72 28.31
CA ILE A 140 -5.43 2.40 28.09
C ILE A 140 -5.76 3.35 29.25
N HIS A 141 -5.54 2.92 30.49
CA HIS A 141 -5.80 3.78 31.66
C HIS A 141 -4.92 5.03 31.65
N VAL A 142 -3.59 4.86 31.44
CA VAL A 142 -2.63 5.96 31.32
C VAL A 142 -3.04 6.93 30.21
N PHE A 143 -3.44 6.40 29.04
CA PHE A 143 -3.90 7.22 27.93
C PHE A 143 -5.14 8.07 28.28
N ASN A 144 -6.06 7.52 29.08
CA ASN A 144 -7.28 8.21 29.49
C ASN A 144 -7.01 9.25 30.60
N GLU A 145 -6.05 9.00 31.48
CA GLU A 145 -5.77 9.85 32.64
C GLU A 145 -4.77 10.97 32.33
N ASP A 146 -3.73 10.71 31.52
CA ASP A 146 -2.62 11.64 31.28
C ASP A 146 -2.77 12.45 29.97
N PRO A 147 -2.98 13.78 30.03
CA PRO A 147 -3.05 14.65 28.86
C PRO A 147 -1.74 14.71 28.03
N LEU A 148 -0.57 14.57 28.67
CA LEU A 148 0.73 14.58 27.99
C LEU A 148 0.88 13.32 27.13
N VAL A 149 0.42 12.17 27.62
CA VAL A 149 0.39 10.93 26.83
C VAL A 149 -0.53 11.07 25.62
N ARG A 150 -1.72 11.69 25.76
CA ARG A 150 -2.60 11.96 24.61
C ARG A 150 -1.98 12.94 23.61
N LEU A 151 -1.25 13.95 24.09
CA LEU A 151 -0.53 14.89 23.23
C LEU A 151 0.60 14.19 22.48
N ALA A 152 1.41 13.39 23.16
CA ALA A 152 2.47 12.58 22.56
C ALA A 152 1.91 11.60 21.52
N TYR A 153 0.82 10.90 21.84
CA TYR A 153 0.11 10.03 20.92
C TYR A 153 -0.32 10.79 19.65
N ARG A 154 -0.97 11.95 19.78
CA ARG A 154 -1.37 12.78 18.63
C ARG A 154 -0.19 13.25 17.77
N ARG A 155 0.94 13.60 18.39
CA ARG A 155 2.17 13.97 17.66
C ARG A 155 2.75 12.77 16.91
N ILE A 156 2.81 11.61 17.55
CA ILE A 156 3.34 10.40 16.92
C ILE A 156 2.45 9.95 15.75
N LYS A 157 1.13 10.13 15.83
CA LYS A 157 0.19 9.85 14.73
C LYS A 157 0.51 10.59 13.42
N SER A 158 1.29 11.68 13.44
CA SER A 158 1.63 12.42 12.23
C SER A 158 2.84 11.87 11.46
N LEU A 159 3.57 10.89 12.02
CA LEU A 159 4.74 10.29 11.35
C LEU A 159 4.48 9.75 9.93
N PRO A 160 3.31 9.16 9.61
CA PRO A 160 3.02 8.68 8.25
C PRO A 160 3.00 9.76 7.17
N PHE A 161 2.88 11.04 7.54
CA PHE A 161 2.95 12.17 6.61
C PHE A 161 4.39 12.58 6.25
N LEU A 162 5.39 12.02 6.93
CA LEU A 162 6.79 12.21 6.59
C LEU A 162 7.22 11.20 5.53
N LYS A 163 8.26 11.56 4.76
CA LYS A 163 8.91 10.63 3.84
C LYS A 163 9.48 9.46 4.63
N VAL A 164 9.27 8.24 4.17
CA VAL A 164 9.79 7.06 4.87
C VAL A 164 11.31 7.11 5.03
N LYS A 165 12.04 7.65 4.05
CA LYS A 165 13.50 7.84 4.13
C LYS A 165 14.00 8.72 5.28
N VAL A 166 13.15 9.54 5.90
CA VAL A 166 13.53 10.33 7.09
C VAL A 166 13.16 9.64 8.41
N LEU A 167 12.62 8.44 8.34
CA LEU A 167 12.23 7.63 9.49
C LEU A 167 13.19 6.45 9.65
N VAL A 168 13.57 6.17 10.90
CA VAL A 168 14.25 4.91 11.23
C VAL A 168 13.18 3.88 11.56
N ILE A 169 12.98 2.91 10.65
CA ILE A 169 12.00 1.83 10.84
C ILE A 169 12.73 0.62 11.40
N ILE A 170 12.34 0.22 12.61
CA ILE A 170 12.83 -0.99 13.28
C ILE A 170 11.74 -2.06 13.17
N GLN A 171 12.07 -3.19 12.54
CA GLN A 171 11.17 -4.34 12.51
C GLN A 171 11.50 -5.27 13.69
N THR A 172 10.47 -5.62 14.45
CA THR A 172 10.51 -6.50 15.63
C THR A 172 9.97 -7.89 15.30
#